data_AF-G2RD76-F1
#
_entry.id   AF-G2RD76-F1
#
_cell.length_a   1.000
_cell.length_b   1.000
_cell.length_c   1.000
_cell.angle_alpha   90.00
_cell.angle_beta   90.00
_cell.angle_gamma   90.00
#
_symmetry.space_group_name_H-M   'P 1'
#
loop_
_entity.id
_entity.type
_entity.pdbx_description
1 polymer ?
#
loop_
_entity_poly.entity_id
_entity_poly.type
_entity_poly.pdbx_seq_one_letter_code
_entity_poly.pdbx_strand_id
1 'polypeptide(L)'
;MSTTIPPTYPEPDYEAAHRATYERAPRHPIKPVLPPGVREADFTKAIQEFIEVVGQDAVFVNEGLSDYIDPYDVHEADDSKRKVPSAAVCPQSTEQLQQVLRIANAYKIPLWTFSRGKNLGYGGPAPRVSGSVALDLHRMDRILEVNDEFHYAVVEPGVTFAQLYRYCVEHKKKVWPSTPSLGWGSVVGNVCMHPLQFAPPPPLLLG
;
A
#
# COMPACT_ATOMS: atom_id res chain seq x y z
N MET A 1 -1.67 -12.19 16.17
CA MET A 1 -0.86 -11.42 15.20
C MET A 1 -0.37 -12.40 14.16
N SER A 2 -0.59 -12.15 12.87
CA SER A 2 -0.08 -13.05 11.83
C SER A 2 1.44 -12.87 11.70
N THR A 3 2.16 -14.00 11.70
CA THR A 3 3.61 -14.07 11.45
C THR A 3 3.94 -14.39 9.99
N THR A 4 2.92 -14.64 9.17
CA THR A 4 3.08 -15.01 7.76
C THR A 4 2.33 -14.00 6.91
N ILE A 5 3.06 -13.33 6.02
CA ILE A 5 2.48 -12.37 5.08
C ILE A 5 1.74 -13.19 4.00
N PRO A 6 0.41 -13.02 3.84
CA PRO A 6 -0.32 -13.70 2.79
C PRO A 6 0.17 -13.23 1.40
N PRO A 7 -0.05 -14.01 0.33
CA PRO A 7 0.31 -13.57 -1.01
C PRO A 7 -0.31 -12.21 -1.33
N THR A 8 0.54 -11.26 -1.73
CA THR A 8 0.13 -9.88 -1.96
C THR A 8 -0.34 -9.67 -3.40
N TYR A 9 0.01 -10.57 -4.31
CA TYR A 9 -0.43 -10.56 -5.70
C TYR A 9 -1.05 -11.90 -6.10
N PRO A 10 -2.15 -11.90 -6.88
CA PRO A 10 -2.66 -13.12 -7.47
C PRO A 10 -1.74 -13.66 -8.57
N GLU A 11 -0.94 -12.79 -9.21
CA GLU A 11 0.05 -13.19 -10.21
C GLU A 11 1.33 -13.76 -9.60
N PRO A 12 1.75 -14.98 -10.00
CA PRO A 12 3.00 -15.58 -9.51
C PRO A 12 4.24 -14.73 -9.79
N ASP A 13 4.33 -14.11 -10.97
CA ASP A 13 5.50 -13.30 -11.34
C ASP A 13 5.62 -12.03 -10.50
N TYR A 14 4.50 -11.35 -10.21
CA TYR A 14 4.50 -10.16 -9.37
C TYR A 14 4.69 -10.52 -7.89
N GLU A 15 4.13 -11.64 -7.45
CA GLU A 15 4.37 -12.17 -6.10
C GLU A 15 5.85 -12.54 -5.91
N ALA A 16 6.46 -13.22 -6.89
CA ALA A 16 7.88 -13.56 -6.87
C ALA A 16 8.76 -12.31 -6.87
N ALA A 17 8.45 -11.31 -7.72
CA ALA A 17 9.16 -10.04 -7.73
C ALA A 17 9.03 -9.28 -6.40
N HIS A 18 7.84 -9.31 -5.79
CA HIS A 18 7.60 -8.72 -4.48
C HIS A 18 8.44 -9.39 -3.41
N ARG A 19 8.40 -10.72 -3.31
CA ARG A 19 9.22 -11.46 -2.34
C ARG A 19 10.70 -11.18 -2.54
N ALA A 20 11.20 -11.25 -3.78
CA ALA A 20 12.61 -10.97 -4.08
C ALA A 20 13.05 -9.54 -3.68
N THR A 21 12.12 -8.57 -3.72
CA THR A 21 12.39 -7.18 -3.32
C THR A 21 12.56 -7.04 -1.81
N TYR A 22 11.75 -7.74 -1.02
CA TYR A 22 11.74 -7.61 0.45
C TYR A 22 12.52 -8.72 1.17
N GLU A 23 12.84 -9.83 0.52
CA GLU A 23 13.65 -10.93 1.07
C GLU A 23 15.06 -10.47 1.47
N ARG A 24 15.59 -9.46 0.77
CA ARG A 24 16.97 -8.96 0.98
C ARG A 24 17.07 -7.80 1.98
N ALA A 25 15.95 -7.35 2.55
CA ALA A 25 15.88 -6.20 3.44
C ALA A 25 14.95 -6.48 4.64
N PRO A 26 15.27 -6.01 5.85
CA PRO A 26 16.43 -5.20 6.20
C PRO A 26 17.68 -6.03 6.60
N ARG A 27 18.88 -5.50 6.30
CA ARG A 27 20.19 -6.00 6.76
C ARG A 27 20.44 -5.72 8.25
N HIS A 28 19.72 -4.76 8.83
CA HIS A 28 19.76 -4.45 10.27
C HIS A 28 18.42 -4.74 10.95
N PRO A 29 18.41 -5.32 12.16
CA PRO A 29 17.19 -5.64 12.89
C PRO A 29 16.26 -4.44 13.04
N ILE A 30 14.97 -4.67 12.92
CA ILE A 30 13.93 -3.65 13.07
C ILE A 30 13.64 -3.53 14.57
N LYS A 31 13.94 -2.38 15.17
CA LYS A 31 13.56 -2.12 16.55
C LYS A 31 12.08 -1.70 16.60
N PRO A 32 11.26 -2.26 17.51
CA PRO A 32 9.91 -1.77 17.73
C PRO A 32 9.93 -0.29 18.13
N VAL A 33 9.06 0.50 17.50
CA VAL A 33 8.92 1.94 17.77
C VAL A 33 7.45 2.23 18.08
N LEU A 34 7.20 3.03 19.12
CA LEU A 34 5.86 3.52 19.42
C LEU A 34 5.55 4.81 18.65
N PRO A 35 4.27 5.08 18.35
CA PRO A 35 3.90 6.37 17.79
C PRO A 35 4.24 7.53 18.73
N PRO A 36 4.63 8.70 18.20
CA PRO A 36 5.06 9.83 19.02
C PRO A 36 3.92 10.30 19.93
N GLY A 37 4.20 10.39 21.24
CA GLY A 37 3.24 10.85 22.24
C GLY A 37 2.17 9.83 22.64
N VAL A 38 2.26 8.58 22.19
CA VAL A 38 1.32 7.51 22.54
C VAL A 38 1.95 6.58 23.57
N ARG A 39 1.22 6.29 24.65
CA ARG A 39 1.67 5.35 25.69
C ARG A 39 1.51 3.92 25.18
N GLU A 40 2.40 3.03 25.59
CA GLU A 40 2.37 1.62 25.21
C GLU A 40 1.02 0.94 25.52
N ALA A 41 0.45 1.21 26.70
CA ALA A 41 -0.85 0.65 27.08
C ALA A 41 -2.01 1.12 26.17
N ASP A 42 -1.95 2.36 25.68
CA ASP A 42 -2.96 2.90 24.76
C ASP A 42 -2.76 2.33 23.35
N PHE A 43 -1.50 2.18 22.92
CA PHE A 43 -1.16 1.57 21.65
C PHE A 43 -1.62 0.10 21.58
N THR A 44 -1.37 -0.68 22.62
CA THR A 44 -1.84 -2.09 22.69
C THR A 44 -3.36 -2.20 22.60
N LYS A 45 -4.10 -1.27 23.23
CA LYS A 45 -5.57 -1.20 23.09
C LYS A 45 -6.00 -0.85 21.67
N ALA A 46 -5.36 0.14 21.06
CA ALA A 46 -5.65 0.52 19.68
C ALA A 46 -5.41 -0.64 18.69
N ILE A 47 -4.34 -1.42 18.89
CA ILE A 47 -4.07 -2.62 18.08
C ILE A 47 -5.19 -3.65 18.22
N GLN A 48 -5.69 -3.87 19.44
CA GLN A 48 -6.80 -4.78 19.67
C GLN A 48 -8.08 -4.30 18.97
N GLU A 49 -8.40 -3.01 19.05
CA GLU A 49 -9.55 -2.43 18.33
C GLU A 49 -9.39 -2.51 16.81
N PHE A 50 -8.17 -2.32 16.28
CA PHE A 50 -7.92 -2.53 14.85
C PHE A 50 -8.17 -3.99 14.45
N ILE A 51 -7.70 -4.94 15.24
CA ILE A 51 -7.93 -6.38 14.99
C ILE A 51 -9.42 -6.71 14.97
N GLU A 52 -10.22 -6.14 15.88
CA GLU A 52 -11.68 -6.32 15.91
C GLU A 52 -12.37 -5.80 14.64
N VAL A 53 -11.83 -4.74 14.03
CA VAL A 53 -12.38 -4.12 12.81
C VAL A 53 -11.97 -4.86 11.54
N VAL A 54 -10.66 -5.10 11.34
CA VAL A 54 -10.13 -5.60 10.06
C VAL A 54 -9.82 -7.10 10.06
N GLY A 55 -9.82 -7.73 11.23
CA GLY A 55 -9.41 -9.12 11.44
C GLY A 55 -7.93 -9.25 11.79
N GLN A 56 -7.59 -10.37 12.45
CA GLN A 56 -6.25 -10.63 12.96
C GLN A 56 -5.18 -10.73 11.86
N ASP A 57 -5.56 -11.22 10.69
CA ASP A 57 -4.65 -11.44 9.54
C ASP A 57 -4.36 -10.15 8.77
N ALA A 58 -5.03 -9.05 9.13
CA ALA A 58 -4.94 -7.75 8.49
C ALA A 58 -4.23 -6.70 9.35
N VAL A 59 -3.66 -7.12 10.49
CA VAL A 59 -2.86 -6.28 11.37
C VAL A 59 -1.50 -6.92 11.59
N PHE A 60 -0.45 -6.19 11.21
CA PHE A 60 0.94 -6.63 11.29
C PHE A 60 1.71 -5.80 12.30
N VAL A 61 2.59 -6.47 13.05
CA VAL A 61 3.50 -5.87 14.02
C VAL A 61 4.81 -6.65 14.02
N ASN A 62 5.87 -6.08 14.60
CA ASN A 62 7.17 -6.74 14.76
C ASN A 62 7.71 -7.28 13.41
N GLU A 63 8.00 -8.57 13.32
CA GLU A 63 8.54 -9.22 12.12
C GLU A 63 7.60 -9.12 10.92
N GLY A 64 6.28 -9.03 11.14
CA GLY A 64 5.30 -8.82 10.06
C GLY A 64 5.40 -7.44 9.40
N LEU A 65 6.29 -6.56 9.88
CA LEU A 65 6.53 -5.24 9.29
C LEU A 65 7.62 -5.22 8.22
N SER A 66 8.23 -6.36 7.86
CA SER A 66 9.29 -6.43 6.84
C SER A 66 8.90 -5.75 5.53
N ASP A 67 7.66 -5.98 5.10
CA ASP A 67 7.11 -5.47 3.84
C ASP A 67 6.70 -4.00 3.89
N TYR A 68 6.81 -3.38 5.08
CA TYR A 68 6.45 -2.00 5.35
C TYR A 68 7.66 -1.10 5.61
N ILE A 69 8.86 -1.62 5.36
CA ILE A 69 10.13 -0.89 5.42
C ILE A 69 10.62 -0.64 4.00
N ASP A 70 11.37 0.45 3.82
CA ASP A 70 12.00 0.71 2.53
C ASP A 70 13.14 -0.31 2.30
N PRO A 71 13.03 -1.18 1.29
CA PRO A 71 14.08 -2.15 0.98
C PRO A 71 15.40 -1.48 0.50
N TYR A 72 15.35 -0.18 0.18
CA TYR A 72 16.49 0.61 -0.26
C TYR A 72 16.88 1.72 0.74
N ASP A 73 16.49 1.61 2.01
CA ASP A 73 16.81 2.61 3.04
C ASP A 73 18.34 2.80 3.19
N VAL A 74 18.84 3.98 2.81
CA VAL A 74 20.26 4.35 2.95
C VAL A 74 20.64 4.72 4.39
N HIS A 75 19.67 4.87 5.28
CA HIS A 75 19.84 5.23 6.68
C HIS A 75 19.65 4.06 7.64
N GLU A 76 19.69 2.84 7.13
CA GLU A 76 19.41 1.64 7.90
C GLU A 76 20.26 1.47 9.17
N ALA A 77 21.52 1.92 9.14
CA ALA A 77 22.45 1.87 10.27
C ALA A 77 22.28 3.01 11.29
N ASP A 78 21.45 4.02 10.99
CA ASP A 78 21.21 5.18 11.84
C ASP A 78 19.75 5.18 12.33
N ASP A 79 19.52 4.61 13.51
CA ASP A 79 18.20 4.51 14.14
C ASP A 79 17.49 5.87 14.28
N SER A 80 18.23 6.98 14.36
CA SER A 80 17.64 8.33 14.47
C SER A 80 17.03 8.81 13.15
N LYS A 81 17.50 8.27 12.03
CA LYS A 81 17.07 8.65 10.68
C LYS A 81 16.14 7.62 10.05
N ARG A 82 16.29 6.34 10.41
CA ARG A 82 15.48 5.23 9.90
C ARG A 82 13.99 5.50 10.05
N LYS A 83 13.22 5.03 9.07
CA LYS A 83 11.77 5.24 8.98
C LYS A 83 11.04 3.93 9.13
N VAL A 84 10.54 3.67 10.35
CA VAL A 84 9.94 2.38 10.69
C VAL A 84 8.50 2.60 11.17
N PRO A 85 7.51 1.84 10.66
CA PRO A 85 6.16 1.87 11.20
C PRO A 85 6.06 1.15 12.56
N SER A 86 5.07 1.52 13.37
CA SER A 86 4.78 0.82 14.63
C SER A 86 3.91 -0.42 14.44
N ALA A 87 2.99 -0.35 13.47
CA ALA A 87 2.13 -1.44 13.02
C ALA A 87 1.69 -1.17 11.58
N ALA A 88 1.08 -2.16 10.93
CA ALA A 88 0.38 -1.99 9.68
C ALA A 88 -1.05 -2.53 9.79
N VAL A 89 -2.00 -1.84 9.16
CA VAL A 89 -3.44 -2.17 9.18
C VAL A 89 -3.98 -2.15 7.75
N CYS A 90 -4.64 -3.23 7.35
CA CYS A 90 -5.10 -3.44 5.98
C CYS A 90 -6.63 -3.56 5.90
N PRO A 91 -7.40 -2.46 5.80
CA PRO A 91 -8.84 -2.53 5.59
C PRO A 91 -9.18 -3.05 4.18
N GLN A 92 -10.29 -3.77 4.06
CA GLN A 92 -10.80 -4.27 2.77
C GLN A 92 -12.07 -3.54 2.29
N SER A 93 -12.61 -2.63 3.09
CA SER A 93 -13.82 -1.87 2.74
C SER A 93 -13.77 -0.44 3.30
N THR A 94 -14.61 0.42 2.74
CA THR A 94 -14.76 1.81 3.18
C THR A 94 -15.24 1.90 4.64
N GLU A 95 -16.09 0.98 5.08
CA GLU A 95 -16.62 0.92 6.45
C GLU A 95 -15.52 0.60 7.45
N GLN A 96 -14.68 -0.40 7.15
CA GLN A 96 -13.50 -0.73 7.95
C GLN A 96 -12.52 0.44 7.98
N LEU A 97 -12.25 1.05 6.82
CA LEU A 97 -11.38 2.22 6.72
C LEU A 97 -11.87 3.36 7.63
N GLN A 98 -13.16 3.69 7.59
CA GLN A 98 -13.74 4.70 8.46
C GLN A 98 -13.58 4.37 9.95
N GLN A 99 -13.76 3.10 10.34
CA GLN A 99 -13.57 2.68 11.73
C GLN A 99 -12.10 2.78 12.16
N VAL A 100 -11.16 2.35 11.31
CA VAL A 100 -9.71 2.51 11.54
C VAL A 100 -9.33 3.98 11.74
N LEU A 101 -9.86 4.89 10.90
CA LEU A 101 -9.63 6.33 11.04
C LEU A 101 -10.17 6.89 12.36
N ARG A 102 -11.34 6.41 12.82
CA ARG A 102 -11.92 6.83 14.12
C ARG A 102 -11.04 6.39 15.29
N ILE A 103 -10.57 5.14 15.29
CA ILE A 103 -9.68 4.59 16.33
C ILE A 103 -8.36 5.40 16.36
N ALA A 104 -7.73 5.59 15.20
CA ALA A 104 -6.48 6.34 15.11
C ALA A 104 -6.63 7.78 15.64
N ASN A 105 -7.75 8.45 15.34
CA ASN A 105 -8.03 9.78 15.87
C ASN A 105 -8.28 9.80 17.39
N ALA A 106 -8.96 8.79 17.93
CA ALA A 106 -9.21 8.66 19.36
C ALA A 106 -7.91 8.55 20.16
N TYR A 107 -6.98 7.73 19.66
CA TYR A 107 -5.67 7.49 20.29
C TYR A 107 -4.56 8.46 19.83
N LYS A 108 -4.87 9.41 18.94
CA LYS A 108 -3.91 10.35 18.34
C LYS A 108 -2.72 9.66 17.66
N ILE A 109 -2.98 8.51 17.05
CA ILE A 109 -1.98 7.73 16.33
C ILE A 109 -1.84 8.29 14.90
N PRO A 110 -0.64 8.73 14.48
CA PRO A 110 -0.40 9.14 13.10
C PRO A 110 -0.51 7.95 12.15
N LEU A 111 -1.17 8.17 11.02
CA LEU A 111 -1.35 7.18 9.95
C LEU A 111 -0.49 7.56 8.74
N TRP A 112 0.13 6.55 8.12
CA TRP A 112 0.83 6.67 6.86
C TRP A 112 0.10 5.85 5.80
N THR A 113 -0.65 6.52 4.94
CA THR A 113 -1.55 5.86 3.99
C THR A 113 -0.90 5.65 2.64
N PHE A 114 -1.02 4.44 2.10
CA PHE A 114 -0.63 4.13 0.74
C PHE A 114 -1.47 2.97 0.19
N SER A 115 -1.37 2.76 -1.12
CA SER A 115 -2.08 1.66 -1.78
C SER A 115 -1.25 0.38 -1.80
N ARG A 116 -0.17 0.31 -2.59
CA ARG A 116 0.63 -0.92 -2.77
C ARG A 116 2.06 -0.84 -2.22
N GLY A 117 2.46 0.32 -1.69
CA GLY A 117 3.81 0.53 -1.15
C GLY A 117 4.95 0.46 -2.18
N LYS A 118 4.65 0.38 -3.48
CA LYS A 118 5.65 0.22 -4.55
C LYS A 118 6.30 1.52 -5.03
N ASN A 119 6.33 2.55 -4.19
CA ASN A 119 7.03 3.80 -4.48
C ASN A 119 8.54 3.67 -4.22
N LEU A 120 9.13 2.60 -4.78
CA LEU A 120 10.52 2.21 -4.55
C LEU A 120 11.47 3.28 -5.11
N GLY A 121 12.54 3.58 -4.38
CA GLY A 121 13.44 4.70 -4.67
C GLY A 121 12.99 6.05 -4.10
N TYR A 122 11.76 6.15 -3.60
CA TYR A 122 11.21 7.34 -2.94
C TYR A 122 10.79 7.08 -1.48
N GLY A 123 11.26 6.00 -0.87
CA GLY A 123 10.87 5.58 0.48
C GLY A 123 9.95 4.36 0.54
N GLY A 124 9.46 3.87 -0.60
CA GLY A 124 8.61 2.68 -0.65
C GLY A 124 7.36 2.82 0.23
N PRO A 125 7.07 1.83 1.11
CA PRO A 125 5.97 1.90 2.07
C PRO A 125 6.33 2.62 3.38
N ALA A 126 7.59 2.99 3.60
CA ALA A 126 8.08 3.49 4.88
C ALA A 126 7.45 4.86 5.25
N PRO A 127 7.08 5.08 6.52
CA PRO A 127 6.40 6.29 6.93
C PRO A 127 7.35 7.48 7.09
N ARG A 128 6.90 8.70 6.77
CA ARG A 128 7.73 9.90 6.98
C ARG A 128 8.04 10.16 8.46
N VAL A 129 7.10 9.85 9.34
CA VAL A 129 7.23 9.93 10.80
C VAL A 129 7.36 8.51 11.34
N SER A 130 8.50 8.19 11.96
CA SER A 130 8.72 6.88 12.56
C SER A 130 7.71 6.61 13.68
N GLY A 131 7.25 5.37 13.81
CA GLY A 131 6.20 4.97 14.74
C GLY A 131 4.77 5.23 14.22
N SER A 132 4.59 5.82 13.03
CA SER A 132 3.25 5.88 12.41
C SER A 132 2.73 4.48 12.09
N VAL A 133 1.40 4.32 12.11
CA VAL A 133 0.77 3.08 11.63
C VAL A 133 0.65 3.15 10.12
N ALA A 134 1.20 2.16 9.43
CA ALA A 134 1.04 1.99 7.99
C ALA A 134 -0.42 1.59 7.69
N LEU A 135 -1.14 2.45 6.97
CA LEU A 135 -2.49 2.18 6.50
C LEU A 135 -2.42 1.74 5.04
N ASP A 136 -2.52 0.43 4.86
CA ASP A 136 -2.30 -0.25 3.60
C ASP A 136 -3.64 -0.59 2.94
N LEU A 137 -3.94 0.09 1.84
CA LEU A 137 -5.22 -0.05 1.13
C LEU A 137 -5.19 -1.12 0.04
N HIS A 138 -4.18 -2.01 -0.01
CA HIS A 138 -4.05 -2.99 -1.08
C HIS A 138 -5.24 -3.95 -1.19
N ARG A 139 -5.95 -4.24 -0.07
CA ARG A 139 -7.09 -5.16 -0.05
C ARG A 139 -8.38 -4.57 -0.62
N MET A 140 -8.39 -3.26 -0.91
CA MET A 140 -9.47 -2.61 -1.65
C MET A 140 -9.08 -2.64 -3.13
N ASP A 141 -9.22 -3.79 -3.80
CA ASP A 141 -8.67 -4.06 -5.13
C ASP A 141 -9.73 -4.32 -6.21
N ARG A 142 -10.95 -3.81 -6.04
CA ARG A 142 -12.04 -3.99 -7.00
C ARG A 142 -11.94 -3.00 -8.17
N ILE A 143 -12.16 -3.52 -9.38
CA ILE A 143 -12.46 -2.72 -10.57
C ILE A 143 -13.97 -2.54 -10.61
N LEU A 144 -14.45 -1.31 -10.38
CA LEU A 144 -15.87 -0.99 -10.24
C LEU A 144 -16.52 -0.75 -11.61
N GLU A 145 -15.81 -0.07 -12.52
CA GLU A 145 -16.30 0.22 -13.86
C GLU A 145 -15.15 0.39 -14.85
N VAL A 146 -15.33 -0.07 -16.09
CA VAL A 146 -14.55 0.36 -17.26
C VAL A 146 -15.52 0.65 -18.40
N ASN A 147 -15.54 1.91 -18.83
CA ASN A 147 -16.49 2.45 -19.78
C ASN A 147 -15.84 2.68 -21.15
N ASP A 148 -16.33 1.96 -22.16
CA ASP A 148 -15.82 2.04 -23.54
C ASP A 148 -16.35 3.26 -24.31
N GLU A 149 -17.46 3.86 -23.89
CA GLU A 149 -18.07 5.00 -24.57
C GLU A 149 -17.39 6.31 -24.16
N PHE A 150 -17.14 6.45 -22.86
CA PHE A 150 -16.56 7.66 -22.26
C PHE A 150 -15.09 7.51 -21.89
N HIS A 151 -14.49 6.36 -22.18
CA HIS A 151 -13.07 6.06 -21.99
C HIS A 151 -12.54 6.33 -20.57
N TYR A 152 -13.26 5.89 -19.55
CA TYR A 152 -12.82 5.99 -18.15
C TYR A 152 -12.89 4.65 -17.41
N ALA A 153 -12.21 4.59 -16.27
CA ALA A 153 -12.31 3.49 -15.33
C ALA A 153 -12.51 4.01 -13.90
N VAL A 154 -13.28 3.28 -13.10
CA VAL A 154 -13.45 3.50 -11.67
C VAL A 154 -12.88 2.30 -10.94
N VAL A 155 -11.87 2.53 -10.12
CA VAL A 155 -11.09 1.48 -9.47
C VAL A 155 -10.84 1.83 -8.01
N GLU A 156 -10.74 0.81 -7.17
CA GLU A 156 -10.28 0.95 -5.80
C GLU A 156 -8.75 1.10 -5.72
N PRO A 157 -8.19 1.65 -4.61
CA PRO A 157 -6.77 1.96 -4.52
C PRO A 157 -5.83 0.76 -4.68
N GLY A 158 -6.24 -0.44 -4.29
CA GLY A 158 -5.46 -1.67 -4.43
C GLY A 158 -5.27 -2.14 -5.86
N VAL A 159 -6.09 -1.68 -6.82
CA VAL A 159 -6.01 -2.10 -8.22
C VAL A 159 -4.68 -1.72 -8.84
N THR A 160 -3.99 -2.72 -9.37
CA THR A 160 -2.73 -2.54 -10.08
C THR A 160 -2.92 -2.30 -11.57
N PHE A 161 -1.91 -1.71 -12.22
CA PHE A 161 -1.93 -1.53 -13.68
C PHE A 161 -2.07 -2.85 -14.42
N ALA A 162 -1.43 -3.91 -13.92
CA ALA A 162 -1.54 -5.24 -14.52
C ALA A 162 -2.94 -5.84 -14.39
N GLN A 163 -3.58 -5.71 -13.23
CA GLN A 163 -4.96 -6.14 -13.02
C GLN A 163 -5.92 -5.38 -13.95
N LEU A 164 -5.77 -4.05 -14.06
CA LEU A 164 -6.61 -3.25 -14.94
C LEU A 164 -6.42 -3.63 -16.42
N TYR A 165 -5.17 -3.84 -16.85
CA TYR A 165 -4.88 -4.29 -18.23
C TYR A 165 -5.54 -5.65 -18.53
N ARG A 166 -5.39 -6.62 -17.62
CA ARG A 166 -6.00 -7.95 -17.78
C ARG A 166 -7.51 -7.89 -17.83
N TYR A 167 -8.12 -7.09 -16.96
CA TYR A 167 -9.56 -6.86 -16.99
C TYR A 167 -10.02 -6.35 -18.37
N CYS A 168 -9.30 -5.38 -18.95
CA CYS A 168 -9.60 -4.90 -20.30
C CYS A 168 -9.50 -5.99 -21.37
N VAL A 169 -8.45 -6.81 -21.32
CA VAL A 169 -8.25 -7.93 -22.26
C VAL A 169 -9.34 -8.99 -22.13
N GLU A 170 -9.60 -9.46 -20.92
CA GLU A 170 -10.58 -10.52 -20.61
C GLU A 170 -12.00 -10.10 -21.00
N HIS A 171 -12.35 -8.83 -20.77
CA HIS A 171 -13.67 -8.28 -21.08
C HIS A 171 -13.75 -7.65 -22.48
N LYS A 172 -12.70 -7.78 -23.30
CA LYS A 172 -12.62 -7.27 -24.68
C LYS A 172 -12.98 -5.77 -24.78
N LYS A 173 -12.48 -4.99 -23.82
CA LYS A 173 -12.67 -3.53 -23.80
C LYS A 173 -12.00 -2.87 -25.01
N LYS A 174 -12.55 -1.75 -25.45
CA LYS A 174 -12.03 -0.93 -26.56
C LYS A 174 -10.96 0.05 -26.10
N VAL A 175 -10.73 0.12 -24.79
CA VAL A 175 -9.73 0.97 -24.13
C VAL A 175 -8.58 0.16 -23.56
N TRP A 176 -7.42 0.79 -23.45
CA TRP A 176 -6.27 0.25 -22.71
C TRP A 176 -5.81 1.25 -21.65
N PRO A 177 -5.35 0.78 -20.48
CA PRO A 177 -4.79 1.67 -19.46
C PRO A 177 -3.44 2.24 -19.93
N SER A 178 -3.13 3.48 -19.55
CA SER A 178 -1.75 3.97 -19.57
C SER A 178 -1.01 3.37 -18.39
N THR A 179 0.17 2.81 -18.61
CA THR A 179 0.92 2.10 -17.57
C THR A 179 2.33 2.68 -17.42
N PRO A 180 2.88 2.73 -16.20
CA PRO A 180 4.31 2.94 -16.00
C PRO A 180 5.09 1.69 -16.46
N SER A 181 6.42 1.73 -16.32
CA SER A 181 7.29 0.61 -16.69
C SER A 181 7.00 -0.69 -15.92
N LEU A 182 6.53 -0.59 -14.67
CA LEU A 182 6.24 -1.76 -13.81
C LEU A 182 4.75 -1.83 -13.45
N GLY A 183 4.09 -2.91 -13.87
CA GLY A 183 2.63 -3.09 -13.74
C GLY A 183 2.10 -3.42 -12.33
N TRP A 184 2.99 -3.72 -11.37
CA TRP A 184 2.65 -4.13 -10.00
C TRP A 184 2.23 -2.98 -9.05
N GLY A 185 2.37 -1.74 -9.50
CA GLY A 185 2.00 -0.55 -8.75
C GLY A 185 0.50 -0.27 -8.84
N SER A 186 -0.03 0.47 -7.86
CA SER A 186 -1.43 0.92 -7.85
C SER A 186 -1.69 1.97 -8.93
N VAL A 187 -2.83 1.87 -9.63
CA VAL A 187 -3.30 2.90 -10.55
C VAL A 187 -3.55 4.22 -9.81
N VAL A 188 -4.37 4.19 -8.76
CA VAL A 188 -4.74 5.39 -7.98
C VAL A 188 -3.53 5.97 -7.25
N GLY A 189 -2.76 5.12 -6.57
CA GLY A 189 -1.59 5.54 -5.80
C GLY A 189 -0.51 6.18 -6.68
N ASN A 190 -0.35 5.70 -7.92
CA ASN A 190 0.54 6.32 -8.89
C ASN A 190 0.00 7.70 -9.31
N VAL A 191 -1.27 7.81 -9.72
CA VAL A 191 -1.87 9.09 -10.16
C VAL A 191 -1.76 10.19 -9.09
N CYS A 192 -2.02 9.87 -7.82
CA CYS A 192 -1.92 10.85 -6.73
C CYS A 192 -0.51 11.45 -6.56
N MET A 193 0.53 10.73 -6.98
CA MET A 193 1.93 11.16 -6.87
C MET A 193 2.41 12.00 -8.06
N HIS A 194 1.54 12.25 -9.06
CA HIS A 194 1.85 12.99 -10.29
C HIS A 194 3.12 12.55 -11.07
N PRO A 195 3.37 11.23 -11.27
CA PRO A 195 4.53 10.76 -12.02
C PRO A 195 4.32 10.88 -13.53
N LEU A 196 5.43 10.86 -14.28
CA LEU A 196 5.40 10.73 -15.74
C LEU A 196 4.75 9.40 -16.15
N GLN A 197 3.78 9.50 -17.05
CA GLN A 197 3.14 8.35 -17.70
C GLN A 197 3.52 8.32 -19.19
N PHE A 198 3.72 7.12 -19.74
CA PHE A 198 4.01 6.94 -21.15
C PHE A 198 2.70 6.66 -21.89
N ALA A 199 2.00 7.72 -22.29
CA ALA A 199 0.95 7.64 -23.29
C ALA A 199 1.26 8.64 -24.41
N PRO A 200 1.06 8.28 -25.70
CA PRO A 200 1.04 9.29 -26.76
C PRO A 200 -0.08 10.29 -26.46
N PRO A 201 0.09 11.59 -26.79
CA PRO A 201 -0.99 12.55 -26.67
C PRO A 201 -2.21 12.04 -27.46
N PRO A 202 -3.45 12.31 -27.01
CA PRO A 202 -4.63 12.02 -27.82
C PRO A 202 -4.45 12.66 -29.20
N PRO A 203 -4.91 12.02 -30.29
CA PRO A 203 -4.82 12.64 -31.61
C PRO A 203 -5.45 14.03 -31.52
N LEU A 204 -4.67 15.06 -31.89
CA LEU A 204 -5.20 16.40 -32.08
C LEU A 204 -6.37 16.26 -33.05
N LEU A 205 -7.59 16.47 -32.56
CA LEU A 205 -8.74 16.72 -33.41
C LEU A 205 -8.48 18.05 -34.12
N LEU A 206 -7.75 17.98 -35.23
CA LEU A 206 -7.76 19.00 -36.25
C LEU A 206 -9.15 18.90 -36.89
N GLY A 207 -9.93 19.96 -36.72
CA GLY A 207 -11.29 20.09 -37.25
C GLY A 207 -11.37 20.20 -38.76
#